data_AF-X1AZ86-F1
#
_entry.id   AF-X1AZ86-F1
#
_cell.length_a   1.000
_cell.length_b   1.000
_cell.length_c   1.000
_cell.angle_alpha   90.00
_cell.angle_beta   90.00
_cell.angle_gamma   90.00
#
_symmetry.space_group_name_H-M   'P 1'
#
loop_
_entity.id
_entity.type
_entity.pdbx_description
1 polymer ?
#
loop_
_entity_poly.entity_id
_entity_poly.type
_entity_poly.pdbx_seq_one_letter_code
_entity_poly.pdbx_strand_id
1 'polypeptide(L)'
;MGIGEEKLSDDGVGPYIISELLPFSDGEKVIFINAGTDPMARIDDVVSFKPDYLILIDTCTVNKPPGTITILEREVIKEYVPISTHTIPVHIVIDLIVEKLSALNVFMIGFVPESLEGFKDLKLYKEDSLTLEERSDNIDLPFFEVNLTRTLKIEADKLIEIIKKLIEAI
;
A
#
# COMPACT_ATOMS: atom_id res chain seq x y z
N MET A 1 4.08 -3.27 1.90
CA MET A 1 4.25 -2.09 1.04
C MET A 1 2.88 -1.71 0.48
N GLY A 2 2.44 -0.48 0.74
CA GLY A 2 1.18 0.04 0.22
C GLY A 2 1.41 0.85 -1.04
N ILE A 3 0.57 0.64 -2.05
CA ILE A 3 0.61 1.30 -3.36
C ILE A 3 -0.76 1.96 -3.57
N GLY A 4 -0.75 3.13 -4.23
CA GLY A 4 -1.97 3.86 -4.51
C GLY A 4 -1.80 5.37 -4.59
N GLU A 5 -2.78 6.04 -5.19
CA GLU A 5 -2.88 7.50 -5.24
C GLU A 5 -3.87 8.03 -4.18
N GLU A 6 -3.34 8.70 -3.15
CA GLU A 6 -4.12 9.31 -2.06
C GLU A 6 -5.18 10.31 -2.52
N LYS A 7 -5.00 10.93 -3.70
CA LYS A 7 -5.98 11.86 -4.28
C LYS A 7 -7.17 11.16 -4.95
N LEU A 8 -7.10 9.84 -5.20
CA LEU A 8 -8.09 9.06 -5.96
C LEU A 8 -8.89 8.10 -5.09
N SER A 9 -9.67 8.64 -4.15
CA SER A 9 -10.56 7.89 -3.25
C SER A 9 -10.04 6.51 -2.82
N ASP A 10 -10.63 5.42 -3.28
CA ASP A 10 -10.28 4.06 -2.87
C ASP A 10 -8.89 3.60 -3.33
N ASP A 11 -8.30 4.26 -4.33
CA ASP A 11 -6.94 3.98 -4.77
C ASP A 11 -5.92 4.25 -3.65
N GLY A 12 -6.24 5.17 -2.74
CA GLY A 12 -5.38 5.46 -1.58
C GLY A 12 -5.36 4.39 -0.49
N VAL A 13 -6.03 3.24 -0.66
CA VAL A 13 -6.13 2.20 0.38
C VAL A 13 -4.78 1.69 0.87
N GLY A 14 -3.79 1.54 -0.02
CA GLY A 14 -2.42 1.17 0.34
C GLY A 14 -1.78 2.22 1.26
N PRO A 15 -1.62 3.48 0.82
CA PRO A 15 -1.15 4.58 1.66
C PRO A 15 -1.88 4.70 3.00
N TYR A 16 -3.21 4.57 3.02
CA TYR A 16 -4.01 4.63 4.24
C TYR A 16 -3.64 3.54 5.25
N ILE A 17 -3.58 2.28 4.80
CA ILE A 17 -3.28 1.15 5.69
C ILE A 17 -1.85 1.27 6.22
N ILE A 18 -0.90 1.65 5.37
CA ILE A 18 0.48 1.86 5.80
C ILE A 18 0.56 2.97 6.85
N SER A 19 -0.10 4.12 6.64
CA SER A 19 -0.01 5.24 7.57
C SER A 19 -0.50 4.92 8.98
N GLU A 20 -1.49 4.03 9.09
CA GLU A 20 -2.01 3.55 10.37
C GLU A 20 -1.13 2.48 11.03
N LEU A 21 -0.35 1.75 10.25
CA LEU A 21 0.55 0.68 10.71
C LEU A 21 1.99 1.14 10.97
N LEU A 22 2.40 2.31 10.47
CA LEU A 22 3.74 2.85 10.66
C LEU A 22 4.25 2.84 12.10
N PRO A 23 3.44 3.20 13.14
CA PRO A 23 3.89 3.15 14.53
C PRO A 23 4.30 1.75 15.02
N PHE A 24 3.93 0.69 14.30
CA PHE A 24 4.23 -0.71 14.60
C PHE A 24 5.41 -1.25 13.79
N SER A 25 6.07 -0.40 12.99
CA SER A 25 7.31 -0.74 12.31
C SER A 25 8.45 -0.81 13.33
N ASP A 26 9.08 -1.98 13.47
CA ASP A 26 10.19 -2.19 14.41
C ASP A 26 11.56 -2.06 13.74
N GLY A 27 11.61 -2.07 12.40
CA GLY A 27 12.87 -1.96 11.63
C GLY A 27 13.71 -3.24 11.63
N GLU A 28 13.28 -4.29 12.33
CA GLU A 28 14.01 -5.55 12.48
C GLU A 28 13.25 -6.73 11.88
N LYS A 29 11.99 -6.93 12.28
CA LYS A 29 11.13 -8.02 11.80
C LYS A 29 10.10 -7.52 10.79
N VAL A 30 9.59 -6.31 10.98
CA VAL A 30 8.52 -5.75 10.16
C VAL A 30 8.79 -4.29 9.85
N ILE A 31 8.68 -3.95 8.57
CA ILE A 31 8.67 -2.56 8.11
C ILE A 31 7.43 -2.27 7.26
N PHE A 32 6.87 -1.08 7.43
CA PHE A 32 5.76 -0.58 6.63
C PHE A 32 6.27 0.49 5.68
N ILE A 33 6.15 0.23 4.38
CA ILE A 33 6.60 1.13 3.32
C ILE A 33 5.40 1.66 2.55
N ASN A 34 5.28 2.97 2.44
CA ASN A 34 4.36 3.61 1.50
C ASN A 34 5.12 3.85 0.20
N ALA A 35 4.64 3.25 -0.88
CA ALA A 35 5.19 3.43 -2.22
C ALA A 35 4.42 4.47 -3.04
N GLY A 36 3.26 4.94 -2.56
CA GLY A 36 2.38 5.82 -3.31
C GLY A 36 2.16 5.30 -4.73
N THR A 37 2.40 6.16 -5.72
CA THR A 37 2.30 5.82 -7.15
C THR A 37 3.62 5.39 -7.79
N ASP A 38 4.73 5.39 -7.05
CA ASP A 38 6.07 5.03 -7.56
C ASP A 38 6.76 3.94 -6.71
N PRO A 39 6.32 2.67 -6.85
CA PRO A 39 6.95 1.55 -6.16
C PRO A 39 8.41 1.29 -6.58
N MET A 40 8.86 1.79 -7.72
CA MET A 40 10.27 1.66 -8.13
C MET A 40 11.21 2.42 -7.21
N ALA A 41 10.78 3.60 -6.73
CA ALA A 41 11.57 4.43 -5.82
C ALA A 41 11.86 3.75 -4.48
N ARG A 42 11.12 2.68 -4.15
CA ARG A 42 11.22 1.97 -2.87
C ARG A 42 11.90 0.59 -2.95
N ILE A 43 12.47 0.23 -4.11
CA ILE A 43 13.17 -1.06 -4.30
C ILE A 43 14.32 -1.19 -3.31
N ASP A 44 15.15 -0.15 -3.17
CA ASP A 44 16.36 -0.21 -2.34
C ASP A 44 16.03 -0.35 -0.85
N ASP A 45 14.90 0.17 -0.39
CA ASP A 45 14.42 -0.01 0.99
C ASP A 45 14.09 -1.49 1.26
N VAL A 46 13.35 -2.14 0.34
CA VAL A 46 13.01 -3.57 0.45
C VAL A 46 14.27 -4.43 0.41
N VAL A 47 15.16 -4.15 -0.54
CA VAL A 47 16.41 -4.91 -0.72
C VAL A 47 17.34 -4.76 0.48
N SER A 48 17.39 -3.57 1.08
CA SER A 48 18.22 -3.31 2.26
C SER A 48 17.68 -4.04 3.49
N PHE A 49 16.36 -4.12 3.65
CA PHE A 49 15.72 -4.83 4.74
C PHE A 49 15.86 -6.36 4.64
N LYS A 50 15.95 -6.91 3.41
CA LYS A 50 16.07 -8.35 3.13
C LYS A 50 14.95 -9.21 3.75
N PRO A 51 13.67 -8.91 3.47
CA PRO A 51 12.56 -9.67 4.02
C PRO A 51 12.47 -11.08 3.44
N ASP A 52 11.87 -11.99 4.21
CA ASP A 52 11.41 -13.30 3.70
C ASP A 52 10.09 -13.18 2.91
N TYR A 53 9.27 -12.17 3.25
CA TYR A 53 7.96 -11.90 2.66
C TYR A 53 7.79 -10.43 2.29
N LEU A 54 7.38 -10.16 1.06
CA LEU A 54 6.90 -8.86 0.60
C LEU A 54 5.39 -8.95 0.37
N ILE A 55 4.63 -8.23 1.19
CA ILE A 55 3.19 -8.12 1.07
C ILE A 55 2.87 -6.77 0.42
N LEU A 56 2.23 -6.82 -0.74
CA LEU A 56 1.72 -5.64 -1.43
C LEU A 56 0.28 -5.36 -1.01
N ILE A 57 -0.09 -4.09 -0.88
CA ILE A 57 -1.47 -3.67 -0.60
C ILE A 57 -1.82 -2.61 -1.66
N ASP A 58 -2.81 -2.91 -2.49
CA ASP A 58 -3.20 -2.08 -3.63
C ASP A 58 -4.68 -2.35 -3.95
N THR A 59 -5.28 -1.50 -4.80
CA THR A 59 -6.56 -1.82 -5.43
C THR A 59 -6.38 -2.89 -6.52
N CYS A 60 -7.45 -3.61 -6.81
CA CYS A 60 -7.45 -4.64 -7.85
C CYS A 60 -8.78 -4.68 -8.61
N THR A 61 -8.71 -5.13 -9.86
CA THR A 61 -9.88 -5.30 -10.72
C THR A 61 -10.25 -6.77 -10.79
N VAL A 62 -11.10 -7.23 -9.86
CA VAL A 62 -11.76 -8.53 -9.94
C VAL A 62 -13.27 -8.35 -10.10
N ASN A 63 -13.94 -9.28 -10.79
CA ASN A 63 -15.39 -9.23 -10.98
C ASN A 63 -16.13 -9.65 -9.69
N LYS A 64 -16.03 -8.80 -8.66
CA LYS A 64 -16.60 -8.97 -7.32
C LYS A 64 -17.14 -7.62 -6.82
N PRO A 65 -17.99 -7.62 -5.78
CA PRO A 65 -18.49 -6.37 -5.21
C PRO A 65 -17.36 -5.52 -4.58
N PRO A 66 -17.50 -4.18 -4.56
CA PRO A 66 -16.60 -3.30 -3.83
C PRO A 66 -16.40 -3.70 -2.36
N GLY A 67 -15.21 -3.44 -1.84
CA GLY A 67 -14.78 -3.88 -0.50
C GLY A 67 -14.38 -5.35 -0.41
N THR A 68 -14.54 -6.13 -1.49
CA THR A 68 -13.99 -7.50 -1.49
C THR A 68 -12.47 -7.45 -1.38
N ILE A 69 -11.93 -8.16 -0.39
CA ILE A 69 -10.49 -8.39 -0.25
C ILE A 69 -10.13 -9.72 -0.93
N THR A 70 -9.07 -9.71 -1.72
CA THR A 70 -8.51 -10.91 -2.36
C THR A 70 -7.02 -11.03 -2.08
N ILE A 71 -6.52 -12.26 -2.01
CA ILE A 71 -5.08 -12.52 -2.00
C ILE A 71 -4.69 -12.95 -3.41
N LEU A 72 -3.69 -12.29 -3.98
CA LEU A 72 -3.14 -12.58 -5.29
C LEU A 72 -1.70 -13.04 -5.15
N GLU A 73 -1.43 -14.25 -5.59
CA GLU A 73 -0.07 -14.78 -5.72
C GLU A 73 0.67 -14.05 -6.84
N ARG A 74 2.01 -13.98 -6.74
CA ARG A 74 2.87 -13.26 -7.69
C ARG A 74 2.53 -13.54 -9.15
N GLU A 75 2.26 -14.79 -9.50
CA GLU A 75 2.04 -15.25 -10.87
C GLU A 75 0.82 -14.59 -11.53
N VAL A 76 -0.18 -14.21 -10.73
CA VAL A 76 -1.46 -13.67 -11.20
C VAL A 76 -1.61 -12.17 -11.00
N ILE A 77 -0.71 -11.52 -10.25
CA ILE A 77 -0.76 -10.06 -9.99
C ILE A 77 -0.90 -9.25 -11.30
N LYS A 78 -0.14 -9.62 -12.34
CA LYS A 78 -0.18 -8.94 -13.65
C LYS A 78 -1.56 -8.93 -14.33
N GLU A 79 -2.45 -9.84 -13.95
CA GLU A 79 -3.78 -10.01 -14.57
C GLU A 79 -4.84 -9.15 -13.89
N TYR A 80 -4.62 -8.78 -12.62
CA TYR A 80 -5.64 -8.17 -11.76
C TYR A 80 -5.28 -6.76 -11.27
N VAL A 81 -4.01 -6.35 -11.38
CA VAL A 81 -3.60 -4.98 -11.06
C VAL A 81 -3.81 -4.09 -12.28
N PRO A 82 -4.51 -2.94 -12.15
CA PRO A 82 -4.69 -1.99 -13.23
C PRO A 82 -3.34 -1.52 -13.80
N ILE A 83 -3.20 -1.54 -15.13
CA ILE A 83 -2.07 -0.92 -15.80
C ILE A 83 -2.38 0.57 -15.94
N SER A 84 -1.68 1.42 -15.19
CA SER A 84 -1.68 2.86 -15.42
C SER A 84 -0.70 3.21 -16.54
N THR A 85 -1.08 4.15 -17.41
CA THR A 85 -0.22 4.61 -18.52
C THR A 85 0.96 5.45 -18.08
N HIS A 86 1.02 5.81 -16.80
CA HIS A 86 2.03 6.71 -16.23
C HIS A 86 2.92 6.06 -15.17
N THR A 87 2.69 4.78 -14.84
CA THR A 87 3.49 4.06 -13.85
C THR A 87 4.03 2.76 -14.44
N ILE A 88 5.19 2.35 -13.94
CA ILE A 88 5.75 1.04 -14.28
C ILE A 88 4.84 -0.03 -13.66
N PRO A 89 4.43 -1.06 -14.43
CA PRO A 89 3.58 -2.10 -13.89
C PRO A 89 4.22 -2.78 -12.66
N VAL A 90 3.45 -2.94 -11.59
CA VAL A 90 3.96 -3.44 -10.31
C VAL A 90 4.67 -4.79 -10.43
N HIS A 91 4.23 -5.66 -11.34
CA HIS A 91 4.86 -6.96 -11.56
C HIS A 91 6.32 -6.85 -12.02
N ILE A 92 6.68 -5.80 -12.78
CA ILE A 92 8.07 -5.53 -13.17
C ILE A 92 8.91 -5.13 -11.95
N VAL A 93 8.35 -4.31 -11.06
CA VAL A 93 9.01 -3.92 -9.81
C VAL A 93 9.27 -5.14 -8.93
N ILE A 94 8.27 -6.02 -8.79
CA ILE A 94 8.40 -7.29 -8.07
C ILE A 94 9.53 -8.14 -8.67
N ASP A 95 9.59 -8.27 -9.99
CA ASP A 95 10.62 -9.05 -10.67
C ASP A 95 12.03 -8.50 -10.37
N LEU A 96 12.22 -7.18 -10.41
CA LEU A 96 13.49 -6.53 -10.07
C LEU A 96 13.91 -6.75 -8.60
N ILE A 97 12.96 -6.76 -7.67
CA ILE A 97 13.24 -7.05 -6.26
C ILE A 97 13.63 -8.52 -6.10
N VAL A 98 12.90 -9.44 -6.72
CA VAL A 98 13.16 -10.88 -6.60
C VAL A 98 14.48 -11.28 -7.29
N GLU A 99 14.89 -10.59 -8.35
CA GLU A 99 16.23 -10.77 -8.94
C GLU A 99 17.34 -10.48 -7.92
N LYS A 100 17.12 -9.53 -7.00
CA LYS A 100 18.07 -9.17 -5.94
C LYS A 100 17.90 -10.03 -4.68
N LEU A 101 16.70 -10.54 -4.42
CA LEU A 101 16.31 -11.36 -3.27
C LEU A 101 15.62 -12.65 -3.74
N SER A 102 16.41 -13.63 -4.17
CA SER A 102 15.89 -14.84 -4.83
C SER A 102 15.01 -15.75 -3.94
N ALA A 103 15.11 -15.63 -2.62
CA ALA A 103 14.28 -16.38 -1.65
C ALA A 103 13.02 -15.61 -1.22
N LEU A 104 12.78 -14.42 -1.77
CA LEU A 104 11.66 -13.57 -1.39
C LEU A 104 10.32 -14.16 -1.84
N ASN A 105 9.41 -14.35 -0.90
CA ASN A 105 8.02 -14.69 -1.19
C ASN A 105 7.21 -13.41 -1.38
N VAL A 106 6.37 -13.36 -2.41
CA VAL A 106 5.59 -12.16 -2.75
C VAL A 106 4.14 -12.52 -2.97
N PHE A 107 3.26 -11.79 -2.31
CA PHE A 107 1.83 -11.82 -2.60
C PHE A 107 1.23 -10.43 -2.37
N MET A 108 0.03 -10.23 -2.90
CA MET A 108 -0.70 -8.98 -2.79
C MET A 108 -2.04 -9.19 -2.11
N ILE A 109 -2.41 -8.28 -1.21
CA ILE A 109 -3.75 -8.13 -0.68
C ILE A 109 -4.44 -7.04 -1.51
N GLY A 110 -5.29 -7.47 -2.43
CA GLY A 110 -6.02 -6.60 -3.34
C GLY A 110 -7.38 -6.20 -2.78
N PHE A 111 -7.73 -4.93 -2.91
CA PHE A 111 -9.05 -4.39 -2.58
C PHE A 111 -9.83 -4.08 -3.85
N VAL A 112 -11.08 -4.54 -3.95
CA VAL A 112 -11.97 -4.10 -5.04
C VAL A 112 -12.50 -2.70 -4.71
N PRO A 113 -12.18 -1.66 -5.49
CA PRO A 113 -12.62 -0.29 -5.20
C PRO A 113 -14.11 -0.09 -5.50
N GLU A 114 -14.75 0.83 -4.77
CA GLU A 114 -16.08 1.35 -5.03
C GLU A 114 -16.01 2.63 -5.88
N SER A 115 -15.03 3.50 -5.62
CA SER A 115 -14.79 4.75 -6.34
C SER A 115 -13.31 5.04 -6.52
N LEU A 116 -12.92 5.42 -7.74
CA LEU A 116 -11.59 5.95 -8.07
C LEU A 116 -11.67 7.43 -8.45
N GLU A 117 -12.73 8.13 -8.05
CA GLU A 117 -12.90 9.54 -8.36
C GLU A 117 -11.89 10.41 -7.59
N GLY A 118 -11.32 11.38 -8.28
CA GLY A 118 -10.41 12.35 -7.68
C GLY A 118 -11.15 13.46 -6.94
N PHE A 119 -10.59 13.91 -5.83
CA PHE A 119 -11.12 15.06 -5.08
C PHE A 119 -10.59 16.38 -5.63
N LYS A 120 -11.44 17.42 -5.61
CA LYS A 120 -11.05 18.80 -5.97
C LYS A 120 -10.43 19.54 -4.80
N ASP A 121 -10.95 19.31 -3.60
CA ASP A 121 -10.49 19.93 -2.37
C ASP A 121 -9.64 18.91 -1.61
N LEU A 122 -8.33 19.09 -1.66
CA LEU A 122 -7.36 18.24 -0.97
C LEU A 122 -7.00 18.87 0.37
N LYS A 123 -7.05 18.07 1.42
CA LYS A 123 -6.57 18.43 2.77
C LYS A 123 -5.23 17.78 3.04
N LEU A 124 -4.38 18.44 3.78
CA LEU A 124 -3.08 17.88 4.18
C LEU A 124 -3.29 16.80 5.24
N TYR A 125 -2.54 15.70 5.13
CA TYR A 125 -2.62 14.61 6.09
C TYR A 125 -2.26 15.09 7.50
N LYS A 126 -3.18 14.91 8.45
CA LYS A 126 -3.03 15.39 9.84
C LYS A 126 -2.63 16.88 9.89
N GLU A 127 -3.41 17.72 9.18
CA GLU A 127 -3.14 19.16 9.07
C GLU A 127 -2.91 19.84 10.43
N ASP A 128 -3.71 19.47 11.43
CA ASP A 128 -3.67 20.04 12.78
C ASP A 128 -2.52 19.50 13.67
N SER A 129 -1.81 18.45 13.25
CA SER A 129 -0.82 17.75 14.10
C SER A 129 0.58 17.67 13.52
N LEU A 130 0.74 17.85 12.21
CA LEU A 130 2.04 17.81 11.54
C LEU A 130 2.32 19.15 10.85
N THR A 131 3.58 19.56 10.83
CA THR A 131 4.06 20.65 9.98
C THR A 131 4.32 20.15 8.55
N LEU A 132 4.50 21.09 7.61
CA LEU A 132 4.88 20.73 6.23
C LEU A 132 6.24 20.01 6.16
N GLU A 133 7.18 20.37 7.02
CA GLU A 133 8.51 19.77 7.10
C GLU A 133 8.43 18.34 7.63
N GLU A 134 7.74 18.13 8.76
CA GLU A 134 7.55 16.78 9.33
C GLU A 134 6.85 15.80 8.37
N ARG A 135 5.90 16.28 7.55
CA ARG A 135 5.28 15.45 6.50
C ARG A 135 6.25 15.13 5.37
N SER A 136 7.11 16.08 5.00
CA SER A 136 8.06 15.92 3.91
C SER A 136 9.24 15.03 4.29
N ASP A 137 9.60 15.01 5.58
CA ASP A 137 10.71 14.23 6.11
C ASP A 137 10.38 12.74 6.25
N ASN A 138 9.11 12.40 6.46
CA ASN A 138 8.67 11.00 6.50
C ASN A 138 8.00 10.61 5.19
N ILE A 139 8.82 10.05 4.29
CA ILE A 139 8.39 9.55 2.97
C ILE A 139 7.26 8.51 3.05
N ASP A 140 7.10 7.81 4.19
CA ASP A 140 6.08 6.79 4.33
C ASP A 140 4.70 7.36 4.76
N LEU A 141 4.64 8.63 5.16
CA LEU A 141 3.37 9.30 5.43
C LEU A 141 2.69 9.78 4.14
N PRO A 142 1.35 9.69 4.06
CA PRO A 142 0.57 10.39 3.04
C PRO A 142 0.81 11.90 3.12
N PHE A 143 0.82 12.58 1.98
CA PHE A 143 0.92 14.04 1.94
C PHE A 143 -0.47 14.68 2.11
N PHE A 144 -1.47 14.11 1.43
CA PHE A 144 -2.88 14.46 1.55
C PHE A 144 -3.66 13.45 2.38
N GLU A 145 -4.79 13.89 2.96
CA GLU A 145 -5.73 12.98 3.60
C GLU A 145 -6.30 11.99 2.59
N VAL A 146 -6.17 10.69 2.91
CA VAL A 146 -6.77 9.63 2.11
C VAL A 146 -8.26 9.54 2.43
N ASN A 147 -9.09 9.63 1.39
CA ASN A 147 -10.54 9.65 1.51
C ASN A 147 -11.16 8.38 0.88
N LEU A 148 -11.15 7.28 1.65
CA LEU A 148 -11.77 6.02 1.25
C LEU A 148 -13.29 6.08 1.32
N THR A 149 -13.96 5.34 0.44
CA THR A 149 -15.39 5.07 0.57
C THR A 149 -15.66 4.34 1.88
N ARG A 150 -16.89 4.47 2.40
CA ARG A 150 -17.27 3.82 3.66
C ARG A 150 -17.04 2.31 3.62
N THR A 151 -17.35 1.69 2.47
CA THR A 151 -17.21 0.25 2.26
C THR A 151 -15.75 -0.17 2.40
N LEU A 152 -14.83 0.47 1.67
CA LEU A 152 -13.41 0.12 1.75
C LEU A 152 -12.80 0.46 3.09
N LYS A 153 -13.17 1.58 3.70
CA LYS A 153 -12.64 1.96 5.01
C LYS A 153 -12.91 0.89 6.06
N ILE A 154 -14.12 0.34 6.10
CA ILE A 154 -14.48 -0.72 7.05
C ILE A 154 -13.59 -1.96 6.87
N GLU A 155 -13.33 -2.35 5.62
CA GLU A 155 -12.53 -3.55 5.32
C GLU A 155 -11.02 -3.30 5.53
N ALA A 156 -10.54 -2.09 5.23
CA ALA A 156 -9.19 -1.65 5.54
C ALA A 156 -8.93 -1.63 7.05
N ASP A 157 -9.84 -1.07 7.84
CA ASP A 157 -9.77 -1.04 9.31
C ASP A 157 -9.69 -2.47 9.89
N LYS A 158 -10.49 -3.41 9.35
CA LYS A 158 -10.42 -4.83 9.76
C LYS A 158 -9.05 -5.44 9.45
N LEU A 159 -8.49 -5.17 8.27
CA LEU A 159 -7.18 -5.68 7.89
C LEU A 159 -6.07 -5.11 8.79
N ILE A 160 -6.12 -3.81 9.11
CA ILE A 160 -5.21 -3.16 10.06
C ILE A 160 -5.22 -3.89 11.41
N GLU A 161 -6.40 -4.17 11.97
CA GLU A 161 -6.52 -4.87 13.26
C GLU A 161 -6.03 -6.32 13.21
N ILE A 162 -6.20 -7.01 12.07
CA ILE A 162 -5.63 -8.35 11.86
C ILE A 162 -4.10 -8.26 11.83
N ILE A 163 -3.53 -7.33 11.07
CA ILE A 163 -2.08 -7.17 10.95
C ILE A 163 -1.46 -6.83 12.31
N LYS A 164 -2.04 -5.91 13.08
CA LYS A 164 -1.57 -5.58 14.45
C LYS A 164 -1.46 -6.83 15.34
N LYS A 165 -2.50 -7.67 15.35
CA LYS A 165 -2.51 -8.92 16.12
C LYS A 165 -1.45 -9.92 15.66
N LEU A 166 -1.16 -9.96 14.36
CA LEU A 166 -0.11 -10.82 13.82
C LEU A 166 1.29 -10.34 14.23
N ILE A 167 1.53 -9.03 14.25
CA ILE A 167 2.80 -8.44 14.71
C ILE A 167 3.03 -8.72 16.19
N GLU A 168 2.00 -8.61 17.02
CA GLU A 168 2.10 -8.92 18.46
C GLU A 168 2.44 -10.39 18.74
N ALA A 169 2.24 -11.28 17.76
CA ALA A 169 2.46 -12.72 17.90
C ALA A 169 3.86 -13.19 17.45
N ILE A 170 4.70 -12.32 16.88
CA ILE A 170 6.02 -12.67 16.31
C ILE A 170 7.21 -12.10 17.09
#